data_AF-A0A1S8RZ39-F1
#
_entry.id   AF-A0A1S8RZ39-F1
#
_cell.length_a   1.000
_cell.length_b   1.000
_cell.length_c   1.000
_cell.angle_alpha   90.00
_cell.angle_beta   90.00
_cell.angle_gamma   90.00
#
_symmetry.space_group_name_H-M   'P 1'
#
loop_
_entity.id
_entity.type
_entity.pdbx_description
1 polymer ?
#
loop_
_entity_poly.entity_id
_entity_poly.type
_entity_poly.pdbx_seq_one_letter_code
_entity_poly.pdbx_strand_id
1 'polypeptide(L)'
;MGMYSSSSISPKGNSGMTLLSSHNDDTTVKFPDIGFDFYYNGVNCRATIYSSGNSWVGFTGSNEQLKVNRRDAGADNIYYVNETVNNKQTFRIRWEGHQSYSNWGTLDLVWELIIFNDSAMVLIIEKIPNTGTNSFENPIIGTTTLILENNKSYAFIPSQDQGKSYTVQEGSYVQANIKYLIVDGNDIKHWDTASSSYAKVSELPLTADKFQTYGDDTYHKERAGIISTAPVLKIWSPLTEMVAPRVTQTITPKPIIVNMKDDILFSEAYINDIINAVVTLDNTGSGIINFIVSVDSGVSWKSWNGSSWGLVDITNMQDVKSKGMSVAILHGITEAQWTSLDLSNKKIRFAWYMEITSSTDVLKLKQIRVNYSTT
;
A
#
# COMPACT_ATOMS: atom_id res chain seq x y z
N MET A 1 6.88 9.54 6.35
CA MET A 1 7.61 8.99 5.19
C MET A 1 9.00 9.61 5.23
N GLY A 2 10.00 8.89 5.74
CA GLY A 2 11.38 9.38 5.73
C GLY A 2 12.05 9.17 4.38
N MET A 3 13.23 9.75 4.25
CA MET A 3 14.02 9.66 3.03
C MET A 3 15.26 8.82 3.26
N TYR A 4 15.53 7.97 2.28
CA TYR A 4 16.81 7.32 2.17
C TYR A 4 17.88 8.32 1.72
N SER A 5 19.08 8.17 2.27
CA SER A 5 20.29 8.80 1.76
C SER A 5 21.32 7.72 1.47
N SER A 6 21.96 7.80 0.31
CA SER A 6 23.11 6.93 -0.02
C SER A 6 24.36 7.25 0.80
N SER A 7 24.36 8.36 1.54
CA SER A 7 25.48 8.71 2.42
C SER A 7 25.47 7.81 3.65
N SER A 8 26.63 7.20 3.95
CA SER A 8 26.84 6.52 5.22
C SER A 8 26.91 7.52 6.37
N ILE A 9 26.53 7.08 7.57
CA ILE A 9 26.68 7.86 8.80
C ILE A 9 27.72 7.21 9.71
N SER A 10 28.52 8.05 10.37
CA SER A 10 29.51 7.60 11.35
C SER A 10 28.86 7.26 12.70
N PRO A 11 29.42 6.33 13.48
CA PRO A 11 28.96 6.03 14.83
C PRO A 11 29.07 7.27 15.73
N LYS A 12 28.11 7.44 16.64
CA LYS A 12 28.13 8.56 17.61
C LYS A 12 28.90 8.23 18.89
N GLY A 13 29.18 6.95 19.14
CA GLY A 13 29.82 6.47 20.36
C GLY A 13 28.85 6.33 21.53
N ASN A 14 29.40 6.04 22.71
CA ASN A 14 28.65 5.76 23.95
C ASN A 14 28.45 6.99 24.87
N SER A 15 28.97 8.16 24.50
CA SER A 15 28.86 9.36 25.34
C SER A 15 27.40 9.74 25.58
N GLY A 16 27.03 9.92 26.86
CA GLY A 16 25.66 10.25 27.27
C GLY A 16 24.65 9.09 27.19
N MET A 17 25.08 7.87 26.85
CA MET A 17 24.22 6.70 26.84
C MET A 17 24.14 6.05 28.23
N THR A 18 23.03 5.34 28.48
CA THR A 18 22.85 4.52 29.69
C THR A 18 23.38 3.12 29.44
N LEU A 19 24.21 2.61 30.35
CA LEU A 19 24.66 1.22 30.34
C LEU A 19 23.49 0.30 30.73
N LEU A 20 23.12 -0.63 29.84
CA LEU A 20 22.11 -1.66 30.11
C LEU A 20 22.73 -2.90 30.73
N SER A 21 23.85 -3.35 30.17
CA SER A 21 24.53 -4.58 30.57
C SER A 21 26.01 -4.49 30.26
N SER A 22 26.83 -5.14 31.08
CA SER A 22 28.28 -5.21 30.93
C SER A 22 28.76 -6.62 31.17
N HIS A 23 29.82 -7.03 30.48
CA HIS A 23 30.39 -8.38 30.57
C HIS A 23 29.32 -9.47 30.34
N ASN A 24 28.54 -9.31 29.29
CA ASN A 24 27.43 -10.17 28.94
C ASN A 24 27.86 -11.16 27.85
N ASP A 25 27.92 -12.45 28.20
CA ASP A 25 28.31 -13.54 27.32
C ASP A 25 27.19 -13.89 26.31
N ASP A 26 26.25 -14.74 26.70
CA ASP A 26 25.13 -15.17 25.85
C ASP A 26 23.76 -14.69 26.38
N THR A 27 23.75 -14.01 27.53
CA THR A 27 22.52 -13.64 28.21
C THR A 27 21.74 -12.60 27.42
N THR A 28 20.42 -12.82 27.34
CA THR A 28 19.49 -11.89 26.72
C THR A 28 19.05 -10.83 27.73
N VAL A 29 19.18 -9.56 27.36
CA VAL A 29 18.77 -8.40 28.15
C VAL A 29 17.63 -7.64 27.47
N LYS A 30 16.73 -7.09 28.28
CA LYS A 30 15.56 -6.34 27.82
C LYS A 30 15.82 -4.83 27.95
N PHE A 31 15.55 -4.06 26.90
CA PHE A 31 15.55 -2.60 27.00
C PHE A 31 14.30 -2.09 27.73
N PRO A 32 14.36 -0.90 28.38
CA PRO A 32 13.14 -0.25 28.85
C PRO A 32 12.23 0.13 27.67
N ASP A 33 11.04 0.63 27.99
CA ASP A 33 10.16 1.25 27.00
C ASP A 33 10.91 2.33 26.21
N ILE A 34 10.88 2.24 24.88
CA ILE A 34 11.64 3.14 23.98
C ILE A 34 10.98 4.51 23.78
N GLY A 35 9.83 4.77 24.41
CA GLY A 35 9.18 6.09 24.44
C GLY A 35 8.20 6.37 23.30
N PHE A 36 8.21 5.59 22.23
CA PHE A 36 7.33 5.77 21.07
C PHE A 36 6.88 4.43 20.46
N ASP A 37 5.83 4.45 19.64
CA ASP A 37 5.36 3.28 18.92
C ASP A 37 6.32 2.94 17.77
N PHE A 38 6.82 1.71 17.79
CA PHE A 38 7.66 1.12 16.74
C PHE A 38 7.02 -0.20 16.34
N TYR A 39 6.66 -0.38 15.08
CA TYR A 39 6.01 -1.60 14.62
C TYR A 39 6.96 -2.50 13.83
N TYR A 40 6.96 -3.78 14.15
CA TYR A 40 7.63 -4.82 13.35
C TYR A 40 6.65 -5.97 13.14
N ASN A 41 6.44 -6.37 11.88
CA ASN A 41 5.44 -7.37 11.49
C ASN A 41 4.03 -7.12 12.05
N GLY A 42 3.59 -5.85 12.08
CA GLY A 42 2.28 -5.48 12.64
C GLY A 42 2.20 -5.45 14.17
N VAL A 43 3.26 -5.83 14.89
CA VAL A 43 3.31 -5.83 16.36
C VAL A 43 3.95 -4.54 16.85
N ASN A 44 3.30 -3.85 17.79
CA ASN A 44 3.92 -2.71 18.48
C ASN A 44 5.00 -3.24 19.45
N CYS A 45 6.25 -2.87 19.18
CA CYS A 45 7.45 -3.39 19.81
C CYS A 45 8.04 -2.46 20.87
N ARG A 46 7.33 -1.39 21.23
CA ARG A 46 7.75 -0.34 22.17
C ARG A 46 8.40 -0.86 23.47
N ALA A 47 7.90 -1.97 24.01
CA ALA A 47 8.34 -2.55 25.28
C ALA A 47 8.89 -3.99 25.14
N THR A 48 9.25 -4.40 23.93
CA THR A 48 9.68 -5.78 23.62
C THR A 48 11.00 -5.84 22.86
N ILE A 49 11.82 -4.80 22.95
CA ILE A 49 13.16 -4.82 22.36
C ILE A 49 14.13 -5.49 23.33
N TYR A 50 14.89 -6.46 22.82
CA TYR A 50 15.91 -7.22 23.53
C TYR A 50 17.22 -7.24 22.73
N SER A 51 18.33 -7.48 23.41
CA SER A 51 19.62 -7.79 22.78
C SER A 51 20.37 -8.81 23.63
N SER A 52 21.42 -9.41 23.07
CA SER A 52 22.26 -10.40 23.75
C SER A 52 23.73 -10.09 23.54
N GLY A 53 24.57 -10.63 24.44
CA GLY A 53 26.00 -10.67 24.23
C GLY A 53 26.42 -11.48 22.99
N ASN A 54 25.58 -12.38 22.49
CA ASN A 54 25.82 -13.06 21.21
C ASN A 54 25.57 -12.18 19.95
N SER A 55 25.50 -10.86 20.14
CA SER A 55 25.41 -9.82 19.10
C SER A 55 24.20 -9.97 18.16
N TRP A 56 23.02 -9.90 18.77
CA TRP A 56 21.75 -9.82 18.06
C TRP A 56 20.75 -8.88 18.76
N VAL A 57 19.72 -8.45 18.03
CA VAL A 57 18.58 -7.67 18.52
C VAL A 57 17.29 -8.41 18.17
N GLY A 58 16.39 -8.49 19.15
CA GLY A 58 15.03 -8.98 18.99
C GLY A 58 14.02 -7.86 19.19
N PHE A 59 13.13 -7.65 18.23
CA PHE A 59 12.11 -6.60 18.27
C PHE A 59 10.83 -7.08 18.98
N THR A 60 10.52 -8.38 18.88
CA THR A 60 9.29 -8.98 19.45
C THR A 60 9.63 -9.96 20.57
N GLY A 61 10.53 -9.61 21.49
CA GLY A 61 11.03 -10.52 22.52
C GLY A 61 12.43 -11.06 22.20
N SER A 62 12.68 -12.32 22.60
CA SER A 62 13.98 -12.98 22.47
C SER A 62 14.23 -13.66 21.12
N ASN A 63 13.45 -13.32 20.09
CA ASN A 63 13.67 -13.81 18.74
C ASN A 63 14.83 -13.02 18.11
N GLU A 64 15.82 -13.70 17.54
CA GLU A 64 17.06 -13.07 17.04
C GLU A 64 16.88 -12.44 15.65
N GLN A 65 16.01 -11.44 15.52
CA GLN A 65 15.58 -10.91 14.22
C GLN A 65 16.64 -10.09 13.49
N LEU A 66 17.55 -9.43 14.20
CA LEU A 66 18.72 -8.80 13.60
C LEU A 66 19.98 -9.42 14.20
N LYS A 67 20.82 -10.01 13.36
CA LYS A 67 22.08 -10.66 13.74
C LYS A 67 23.24 -9.89 13.13
N VAL A 68 24.19 -9.49 13.96
CA VAL A 68 25.40 -8.77 13.55
C VAL A 68 26.60 -9.53 14.05
N ASN A 69 27.28 -10.25 13.16
CA ASN A 69 28.34 -11.19 13.49
C ASN A 69 27.93 -12.19 14.59
N ARG A 70 26.66 -12.63 14.57
CA ARG A 70 26.09 -13.54 15.57
C ARG A 70 26.80 -14.88 15.53
N ARG A 71 27.48 -15.24 16.61
CA ARG A 71 28.17 -16.53 16.78
C ARG A 71 28.24 -16.90 18.26
N ASP A 72 29.39 -16.65 18.86
CA ASP A 72 29.83 -16.95 20.24
C ASP A 72 30.51 -15.68 20.76
N ALA A 73 29.90 -14.54 20.44
CA ALA A 73 30.42 -13.22 20.72
C ALA A 73 30.11 -12.87 22.19
N GLY A 74 30.87 -11.96 22.77
CA GLY A 74 30.61 -11.43 24.11
C GLY A 74 30.53 -9.92 24.08
N ALA A 75 29.50 -9.36 24.71
CA ALA A 75 29.35 -7.91 24.87
C ALA A 75 30.11 -7.46 26.11
N ASP A 76 31.19 -6.70 25.92
CA ASP A 76 31.81 -5.95 27.00
C ASP A 76 30.81 -4.94 27.57
N ASN A 77 30.06 -4.24 26.69
CA ASN A 77 28.98 -3.33 27.09
C ASN A 77 27.84 -3.26 26.06
N ILE A 78 26.62 -3.14 26.57
CA ILE A 78 25.42 -2.81 25.80
C ILE A 78 24.83 -1.52 26.38
N TYR A 79 24.67 -0.50 25.54
CA TYR A 79 24.14 0.80 25.91
C TYR A 79 22.85 1.12 25.17
N TYR A 80 22.07 2.07 25.71
CA TYR A 80 20.97 2.69 25.00
C TYR A 80 20.83 4.18 25.33
N VAL A 81 20.14 4.92 24.46
CA VAL A 81 19.70 6.29 24.73
C VAL A 81 18.41 6.61 23.98
N ASN A 82 17.52 7.33 24.66
CA ASN A 82 16.42 8.06 24.01
C ASN A 82 16.97 9.42 23.57
N GLU A 83 16.99 9.69 22.27
CA GLU A 83 17.47 10.96 21.73
C GLU A 83 16.46 11.56 20.75
N THR A 84 16.68 12.82 20.38
CA THR A 84 15.87 13.51 19.37
C THR A 84 16.74 13.85 18.18
N VAL A 85 16.35 13.39 17.00
CA VAL A 85 16.99 13.71 15.72
C VAL A 85 15.96 14.41 14.85
N ASN A 86 16.26 15.63 14.38
CA ASN A 86 15.34 16.45 13.58
C ASN A 86 13.94 16.63 14.20
N ASN A 87 13.88 16.88 15.52
CA ASN A 87 12.64 17.02 16.30
C ASN A 87 11.76 15.75 16.33
N LYS A 88 12.31 14.59 15.97
CA LYS A 88 11.65 13.30 16.10
C LYS A 88 12.41 12.43 17.09
N GLN A 89 11.66 11.73 17.94
CA GLN A 89 12.25 10.80 18.90
C GLN A 89 12.86 9.60 18.16
N THR A 90 14.04 9.19 18.61
CA THR A 90 14.74 8.01 18.14
C THR A 90 15.31 7.25 19.33
N PHE A 91 15.36 5.94 19.22
CA PHE A 91 15.99 5.08 20.21
C PHE A 91 17.27 4.52 19.62
N ARG A 92 18.41 4.74 20.28
CA ARG A 92 19.70 4.24 19.80
C ARG A 92 20.26 3.21 20.76
N ILE A 93 20.62 2.06 20.23
CA ILE A 93 21.34 0.97 20.91
C ILE A 93 22.79 1.03 20.45
N ARG A 94 23.71 0.78 21.36
CA ARG A 94 25.13 0.58 21.03
C ARG A 94 25.62 -0.70 21.68
N TRP A 95 26.28 -1.53 20.88
CA TRP A 95 26.84 -2.80 21.30
C TRP A 95 28.35 -2.75 21.11
N GLU A 96 29.10 -3.00 22.18
CA GLU A 96 30.55 -2.99 22.19
C GLU A 96 31.06 -4.31 22.76
N GLY A 97 31.88 -5.02 21.99
CA GLY A 97 32.46 -6.26 22.46
C GLY A 97 33.38 -6.90 21.45
N HIS A 98 33.38 -8.24 21.47
CA HIS A 98 34.35 -9.04 20.74
C HIS A 98 33.69 -10.24 20.05
N GLN A 99 34.36 -10.76 19.02
CA GLN A 99 33.81 -11.81 18.17
C GLN A 99 33.75 -13.23 18.76
N SER A 100 34.48 -13.49 19.84
CA SER A 100 34.56 -14.82 20.48
C SER A 100 34.79 -14.70 21.99
N TYR A 101 34.00 -15.39 22.80
CA TYR A 101 33.95 -15.31 24.28
C TYR A 101 35.31 -15.29 25.02
N SER A 102 36.38 -15.81 24.42
CA SER A 102 37.73 -15.82 25.01
C SER A 102 38.49 -14.50 24.89
N ASN A 103 37.94 -13.47 24.21
CA ASN A 103 38.68 -12.26 23.80
C ASN A 103 38.21 -10.98 24.52
N TRP A 104 37.70 -11.11 25.75
CA TRP A 104 37.27 -9.98 26.59
C TRP A 104 38.26 -8.81 26.60
N GLY A 105 37.74 -7.58 26.59
CA GLY A 105 38.53 -6.35 26.56
C GLY A 105 39.05 -5.95 25.17
N THR A 106 38.86 -6.77 24.13
CA THR A 106 39.20 -6.41 22.74
C THR A 106 37.96 -5.93 21.99
N LEU A 107 37.83 -4.62 21.76
CA LEU A 107 36.67 -4.09 21.02
C LEU A 107 36.85 -4.24 19.50
N ASP A 108 36.60 -5.43 18.96
CA ASP A 108 36.67 -5.78 17.53
C ASP A 108 35.30 -5.99 16.85
N LEU A 109 34.22 -5.98 17.64
CA LEU A 109 32.84 -5.97 17.18
C LEU A 109 32.09 -4.81 17.85
N VAL A 110 31.73 -3.81 17.06
CA VAL A 110 31.11 -2.58 17.56
C VAL A 110 30.09 -2.07 16.55
N TRP A 111 28.85 -1.90 16.99
CA TRP A 111 27.76 -1.40 16.14
C TRP A 111 26.75 -0.58 16.93
N GLU A 112 26.00 0.26 16.19
CA GLU A 112 24.87 1.02 16.71
C GLU A 112 23.62 0.72 15.89
N LEU A 113 22.46 0.68 16.52
CA LEU A 113 21.17 0.57 15.86
C LEU A 113 20.29 1.76 16.26
N ILE A 114 19.85 2.55 15.29
CA ILE A 114 18.90 3.65 15.48
C ILE A 114 17.52 3.17 15.02
N ILE A 115 16.51 3.37 15.86
CA ILE A 115 15.12 2.99 15.62
C ILE A 115 14.27 4.27 15.54
N PHE A 116 13.38 4.33 14.55
CA PHE A 116 12.49 5.46 14.28
C PHE A 116 11.01 5.08 14.51
N ASN A 117 10.17 6.06 14.81
CA ASN A 117 8.74 5.85 15.08
C ASN A 117 7.88 5.54 13.82
N ASP A 118 8.47 5.60 12.63
CA ASP A 118 7.85 5.17 11.38
C ASP A 118 8.31 3.77 10.94
N SER A 119 8.80 2.97 11.89
CA SER A 119 9.32 1.62 11.69
C SER A 119 10.64 1.51 10.94
N ALA A 120 11.24 2.60 10.45
CA ALA A 120 12.57 2.52 9.86
C ALA A 120 13.65 2.25 10.92
N MET A 121 14.79 1.73 10.46
CA MET A 121 15.97 1.53 11.28
C MET A 121 17.25 1.86 10.52
N VAL A 122 18.32 2.21 11.22
CA VAL A 122 19.68 2.33 10.65
C VAL A 122 20.66 1.57 11.52
N LEU A 123 21.32 0.58 10.92
CA LEU A 123 22.45 -0.13 11.53
C LEU A 123 23.74 0.57 11.12
N ILE A 124 24.59 0.90 12.07
CA ILE A 124 25.90 1.53 11.86
C ILE A 124 26.96 0.55 12.35
N ILE A 125 27.88 0.18 11.48
CA ILE A 125 28.99 -0.72 11.78
C ILE A 125 30.25 0.11 11.98
N GLU A 126 30.73 0.18 13.21
CA GLU A 126 32.03 0.77 13.51
C GLU A 126 33.13 -0.26 13.27
N LYS A 127 32.97 -1.46 13.85
CA LYS A 127 33.89 -2.59 13.68
C LYS A 127 33.12 -3.89 13.52
N ILE A 128 33.54 -4.72 12.57
CA ILE A 128 33.01 -6.06 12.36
C ILE A 128 34.11 -6.99 11.81
N PRO A 129 34.29 -8.18 12.40
CA PRO A 129 35.26 -9.16 11.91
C PRO A 129 34.69 -10.06 10.81
N ASN A 130 33.36 -10.14 10.65
CA ASN A 130 32.67 -10.96 9.66
C ASN A 130 33.02 -12.47 9.71
N THR A 131 33.13 -13.01 10.92
CA THR A 131 33.37 -14.44 11.18
C THR A 131 32.12 -15.17 11.69
N GLY A 132 31.01 -14.44 11.88
CA GLY A 132 29.72 -14.96 12.33
C GLY A 132 28.58 -14.76 11.33
N THR A 133 27.34 -14.86 11.82
CA THR A 133 26.13 -14.70 11.00
C THR A 133 25.69 -13.24 10.95
N ASN A 134 25.51 -12.72 9.73
CA ASN A 134 24.93 -11.42 9.47
C ASN A 134 23.58 -11.62 8.76
N SER A 135 22.46 -11.35 9.44
CA SER A 135 21.14 -11.57 8.85
C SER A 135 20.05 -10.71 9.47
N PHE A 136 18.99 -10.51 8.72
CA PHE A 136 17.76 -9.87 9.18
C PHE A 136 16.54 -10.72 8.82
N GLU A 137 15.67 -11.01 9.78
CA GLU A 137 14.37 -11.62 9.54
C GLU A 137 13.42 -10.57 8.96
N ASN A 138 13.21 -10.60 7.65
CA ASN A 138 12.28 -9.72 6.97
C ASN A 138 10.88 -10.36 6.99
N PRO A 139 9.84 -9.76 7.58
CA PRO A 139 8.64 -10.53 7.95
C PRO A 139 7.92 -11.23 6.80
N ILE A 140 7.85 -10.60 5.62
CA ILE A 140 7.24 -11.20 4.42
C ILE A 140 8.27 -11.94 3.56
N ILE A 141 9.49 -11.44 3.47
CA ILE A 141 10.52 -11.96 2.56
C ILE A 141 11.27 -13.17 3.16
N GLY A 142 11.22 -13.33 4.48
CA GLY A 142 12.01 -14.30 5.24
C GLY A 142 13.42 -13.77 5.57
N THR A 143 14.27 -14.66 6.05
CA THR A 143 15.64 -14.32 6.46
C THR A 143 16.47 -13.83 5.28
N THR A 144 16.98 -12.60 5.39
CA THR A 144 17.86 -11.96 4.42
C THR A 144 19.28 -11.93 4.97
N THR A 145 20.26 -12.45 4.23
CA THR A 145 21.67 -12.33 4.56
C THR A 145 22.13 -10.88 4.37
N LEU A 146 22.89 -10.34 5.32
CA LEU A 146 23.44 -8.99 5.25
C LEU A 146 24.94 -9.02 4.90
N ILE A 147 25.35 -8.18 3.96
CA ILE A 147 26.76 -7.95 3.63
C ILE A 147 27.17 -6.67 4.36
N LEU A 148 27.87 -6.85 5.49
CA LEU A 148 28.25 -5.77 6.41
C LEU A 148 29.75 -5.49 6.31
N GLU A 149 30.13 -4.22 6.36
CA GLU A 149 31.53 -3.78 6.27
C GLU A 149 31.86 -2.77 7.37
N ASN A 150 33.14 -2.68 7.71
CA ASN A 150 33.65 -1.69 8.66
C ASN A 150 33.37 -0.26 8.20
N ASN A 151 32.97 0.60 9.13
CA ASN A 151 32.70 2.03 8.90
C ASN A 151 31.59 2.30 7.85
N LYS A 152 30.61 1.40 7.76
CA LYS A 152 29.42 1.54 6.91
C LYS A 152 28.15 1.61 7.73
N SER A 153 27.08 2.10 7.11
CA SER A 153 25.74 2.05 7.69
C SER A 153 24.73 1.49 6.69
N TYR A 154 23.64 0.94 7.19
CA TYR A 154 22.62 0.25 6.42
C TYR A 154 21.24 0.69 6.89
N ALA A 155 20.44 1.20 5.95
CA ALA A 155 19.06 1.62 6.21
C ALA A 155 18.09 0.46 5.96
N PHE A 156 17.19 0.25 6.92
CA PHE A 156 16.06 -0.67 6.83
C PHE A 156 14.81 0.17 6.66
N ILE A 157 14.29 0.22 5.43
CA ILE A 157 13.21 1.12 5.04
C ILE A 157 11.93 0.29 4.92
N PRO A 158 10.87 0.57 5.70
CA PRO A 158 9.62 -0.17 5.61
C PRO A 158 8.99 0.07 4.24
N SER A 159 8.72 -1.01 3.52
CA SER A 159 8.05 -0.98 2.21
C SER A 159 6.54 -1.18 2.33
N GLN A 160 6.04 -1.48 3.53
CA GLN A 160 4.63 -1.62 3.87
C GLN A 160 4.36 -1.07 5.28
N ASP A 161 3.12 -0.65 5.52
CA ASP A 161 2.68 -0.15 6.83
C ASP A 161 2.96 -1.15 7.96
N GLN A 162 3.20 -0.60 9.16
CA GLN A 162 3.46 -1.36 10.38
C GLN A 162 4.68 -2.30 10.29
N GLY A 163 5.65 -1.98 9.44
CA GLY A 163 6.93 -2.71 9.35
C GLY A 163 6.75 -4.17 8.91
N LYS A 164 5.81 -4.44 7.99
CA LYS A 164 5.55 -5.80 7.47
C LYS A 164 6.57 -6.27 6.42
N SER A 165 7.31 -5.36 5.82
CA SER A 165 8.40 -5.68 4.91
C SER A 165 9.40 -4.54 4.88
N TYR A 166 10.66 -4.84 4.57
CA TYR A 166 11.76 -3.88 4.54
C TYR A 166 12.58 -4.00 3.26
N THR A 167 13.01 -2.86 2.73
CA THR A 167 14.16 -2.76 1.82
C THR A 167 15.39 -2.45 2.65
N VAL A 168 16.47 -3.23 2.47
CA VAL A 168 17.74 -3.03 3.19
C VAL A 168 18.82 -2.64 2.19
N GLN A 169 19.52 -1.55 2.46
CA GLN A 169 20.58 -1.04 1.58
C GLN A 169 21.61 -0.21 2.35
N GLU A 170 22.86 -0.20 1.87
CA GLU A 170 23.91 0.67 2.42
C GLU A 170 23.49 2.14 2.35
N GLY A 171 23.81 2.93 3.37
CA GLY A 171 23.47 4.34 3.48
C GLY A 171 22.81 4.64 4.82
N SER A 172 21.98 5.66 4.85
CA SER A 172 21.30 6.13 6.04
C SER A 172 19.83 6.41 5.79
N TYR A 173 19.11 6.58 6.89
CA TYR A 173 17.73 7.02 6.89
C TYR A 173 17.63 8.29 7.70
N VAL A 174 16.96 9.28 7.12
CA VAL A 174 16.57 10.47 7.85
C VAL A 174 15.06 10.51 7.82
N GLN A 175 14.46 10.45 9.00
CA GLN A 175 13.04 10.72 9.10
C GLN A 175 12.80 12.17 8.69
N ALA A 176 12.07 12.35 7.60
CA ALA A 176 11.75 13.67 7.07
C ALA A 176 10.77 14.35 8.03
N ASN A 177 11.13 15.53 8.51
CA ASN A 177 10.21 16.40 9.23
C ASN A 177 9.32 17.11 8.19
N ILE A 178 8.30 16.40 7.71
CA ILE A 178 7.37 16.92 6.72
C ILE A 178 6.26 17.68 7.43
N LYS A 179 6.01 18.91 6.99
CA LYS A 179 4.94 19.77 7.45
C LYS A 179 3.99 20.12 6.32
N TYR A 180 2.70 20.17 6.63
CA TYR A 180 1.63 20.49 5.70
C TYR A 180 0.93 21.79 6.09
N LEU A 181 0.60 22.60 5.10
CA LEU A 181 -0.26 23.77 5.23
C LEU A 181 -1.11 23.92 3.96
N ILE A 182 -2.27 24.55 4.07
CA ILE A 182 -3.09 24.91 2.91
C ILE A 182 -2.93 26.40 2.62
N VAL A 183 -2.64 26.72 1.35
CA VAL A 183 -2.81 28.06 0.81
C VAL A 183 -4.21 28.16 0.23
N ASP A 184 -5.05 28.98 0.84
CA ASP A 184 -6.45 29.18 0.52
C ASP A 184 -6.69 30.62 0.03
N GLY A 185 -6.42 30.85 -1.25
CA GLY A 185 -6.33 32.22 -1.78
C GLY A 185 -5.07 32.91 -1.24
N ASN A 186 -5.22 33.98 -0.46
CA ASN A 186 -4.09 34.64 0.21
C ASN A 186 -3.83 34.09 1.62
N ASP A 187 -4.78 33.36 2.20
CA ASP A 187 -4.68 32.83 3.56
C ASP A 187 -3.81 31.57 3.58
N ILE A 188 -3.09 31.40 4.69
CA ILE A 188 -2.42 30.16 5.05
C ILE A 188 -3.22 29.54 6.21
N LYS A 189 -3.65 28.30 6.02
CA LYS A 189 -4.49 27.56 6.96
C LYS A 189 -3.84 26.25 7.38
N HIS A 190 -4.11 25.85 8.62
CA HIS A 190 -3.78 24.54 9.17
C HIS A 190 -5.06 23.82 9.60
N TRP A 191 -5.00 22.52 9.83
CA TRP A 191 -6.13 21.78 10.38
C TRP A 191 -6.24 21.99 11.89
N ASP A 192 -7.33 22.61 12.33
CA ASP A 192 -7.66 22.70 13.75
C ASP A 192 -8.51 21.50 14.15
N THR A 193 -7.91 20.59 14.93
CA THR A 193 -8.56 19.37 15.44
C THR A 193 -9.77 19.67 16.32
N ALA A 194 -9.78 20.79 17.06
CA ALA A 194 -10.88 21.12 17.96
C ALA A 194 -12.14 21.50 17.18
N SER A 195 -12.00 22.30 16.11
CA SER A 195 -13.10 22.67 15.23
C SER A 195 -13.34 21.68 14.09
N SER A 196 -12.43 20.71 13.88
CA SER A 196 -12.43 19.83 12.72
C SER A 196 -12.57 20.61 11.40
N SER A 197 -11.81 21.70 11.28
CA SER A 197 -11.84 22.61 10.14
C SER A 197 -10.49 23.29 9.88
N TYR A 198 -10.26 23.75 8.65
CA TYR A 198 -9.09 24.55 8.31
C TYR A 198 -9.23 25.98 8.83
N ALA A 199 -8.37 26.35 9.78
CA ALA A 199 -8.34 27.67 10.41
C ALA A 199 -7.17 28.51 9.88
N LYS A 200 -7.39 29.81 9.70
CA LYS A 200 -6.36 30.76 9.27
C LYS A 200 -5.31 30.94 10.36
N VAL A 201 -4.05 30.78 9.99
CA VAL A 201 -2.87 31.00 10.85
C VAL A 201 -1.95 32.09 10.33
N SER A 202 -1.97 32.36 9.02
CA SER A 202 -1.15 33.42 8.42
C SER A 202 -1.67 33.81 7.03
N GLU A 203 -0.90 34.58 6.30
CA GLU A 203 -1.13 34.97 4.90
C GLU A 203 0.15 34.79 4.08
N LEU A 204 0.07 34.75 2.76
CA LEU A 204 1.25 34.71 1.88
C LEU A 204 2.19 35.93 2.11
N PRO A 205 3.51 35.79 1.86
CA PRO A 205 4.20 34.62 1.30
C PRO A 205 4.42 33.50 2.32
N LEU A 206 4.52 32.27 1.82
CA LEU A 206 4.81 31.09 2.62
C LEU A 206 6.31 31.01 2.91
N THR A 207 6.70 30.78 4.17
CA THR A 207 8.10 30.70 4.63
C THR A 207 8.33 29.42 5.44
N ALA A 208 9.60 29.01 5.59
CA ALA A 208 9.95 27.85 6.42
C ALA A 208 9.47 27.99 7.87
N ASP A 209 9.61 29.18 8.47
CA ASP A 209 9.18 29.44 9.85
C ASP A 209 7.68 29.22 10.06
N LYS A 210 6.85 29.55 9.05
CA LYS A 210 5.40 29.32 9.11
C LYS A 210 5.07 27.83 9.14
N PHE A 211 5.80 27.01 8.39
CA PHE A 211 5.66 25.55 8.47
C PHE A 211 6.14 24.99 9.80
N GLN A 212 7.24 25.49 10.32
CA GLN A 212 7.77 25.02 11.60
C GLN A 212 6.85 25.36 12.77
N THR A 213 6.17 26.51 12.69
CA THR A 213 5.30 27.02 13.75
C THR A 213 3.87 26.47 13.66
N TYR A 214 3.30 26.42 12.46
CA TYR A 214 1.87 26.10 12.27
C TYR A 214 1.62 24.84 11.46
N GLY A 215 2.65 24.23 10.89
CA GLY A 215 2.49 23.12 9.96
C GLY A 215 2.05 21.84 10.65
N ASP A 216 1.09 21.16 10.04
CA ASP A 216 0.56 19.89 10.51
C ASP A 216 1.55 18.75 10.17
N ASP A 217 1.69 17.75 11.05
CA ASP A 217 2.49 16.53 10.78
C ASP A 217 1.75 15.53 9.87
N THR A 218 0.44 15.69 9.74
CA THR A 218 -0.46 14.88 8.90
C THR A 218 -1.31 15.78 8.02
N TYR A 219 -1.54 15.38 6.78
CA TYR A 219 -2.47 16.08 5.90
C TYR A 219 -3.90 15.58 6.13
N HIS A 220 -4.87 16.45 5.87
CA HIS A 220 -6.30 16.16 6.05
C HIS A 220 -7.03 16.24 4.70
N LYS A 221 -7.92 15.27 4.43
CA LYS A 221 -8.67 15.16 3.16
C LYS A 221 -9.92 16.04 3.14
N GLU A 222 -10.34 16.47 4.32
CA GLU A 222 -11.51 17.29 4.56
C GLU A 222 -11.35 18.67 3.89
N ARG A 223 -12.48 19.36 3.64
CA ARG A 223 -12.47 20.72 3.06
C ARG A 223 -13.17 21.77 3.93
N ALA A 224 -13.66 21.38 5.11
CA ALA A 224 -14.28 22.33 6.03
C ALA A 224 -13.30 23.49 6.34
N GLY A 225 -13.77 24.73 6.26
CA GLY A 225 -12.95 25.92 6.47
C GLY A 225 -12.17 26.42 5.25
N ILE A 226 -12.13 25.68 4.14
CA ILE A 226 -11.52 26.12 2.87
C ILE A 226 -12.56 26.90 2.05
N ILE A 227 -12.20 28.08 1.55
CA ILE A 227 -13.10 29.00 0.84
C ILE A 227 -12.77 29.08 -0.66
N SER A 228 -11.49 29.05 -1.02
CA SER A 228 -11.03 29.11 -2.41
C SER A 228 -11.50 27.91 -3.22
N THR A 229 -11.82 28.18 -4.48
CA THR A 229 -12.11 27.14 -5.48
C THR A 229 -10.84 26.40 -5.92
N ALA A 230 -9.66 26.99 -5.71
CA ALA A 230 -8.36 26.43 -6.07
C ALA A 230 -7.36 26.53 -4.89
N PRO A 231 -7.62 25.84 -3.77
CA PRO A 231 -6.66 25.77 -2.67
C PRO A 231 -5.45 24.94 -3.08
N VAL A 232 -4.30 25.20 -2.47
CA VAL A 232 -3.05 24.48 -2.74
C VAL A 232 -2.52 23.89 -1.44
N LEU A 233 -2.43 22.56 -1.38
CA LEU A 233 -1.66 21.90 -0.32
C LEU A 233 -0.18 22.18 -0.55
N LYS A 234 0.48 22.74 0.45
CA LYS A 234 1.90 23.01 0.46
C LYS A 234 2.57 22.06 1.44
N ILE A 235 3.73 21.56 1.01
CA ILE A 235 4.51 20.57 1.74
C ILE A 235 5.89 21.18 1.94
N TRP A 236 6.42 21.05 3.15
CA TRP A 236 7.75 21.51 3.49
C TRP A 236 8.51 20.48 4.30
N SER A 237 9.83 20.48 4.17
CA SER A 237 10.77 19.70 4.98
C SER A 237 12.07 20.50 5.10
N PRO A 238 12.84 20.36 6.20
CA PRO A 238 14.17 20.96 6.31
C PRO A 238 15.21 20.32 5.37
N LEU A 239 14.84 19.29 4.61
CA LEU A 239 15.72 18.59 3.67
C LEU A 239 15.97 19.42 2.40
N THR A 240 17.18 19.31 1.84
CA THR A 240 17.60 20.03 0.62
C THR A 240 16.88 19.56 -0.63
N GLU A 241 16.42 18.31 -0.66
CA GLU A 241 15.60 17.73 -1.72
C GLU A 241 14.41 16.99 -1.10
N MET A 242 13.27 16.98 -1.76
CA MET A 242 12.11 16.16 -1.39
C MET A 242 11.71 15.29 -2.57
N VAL A 243 11.38 14.03 -2.30
CA VAL A 243 10.73 13.18 -3.31
C VAL A 243 9.41 13.84 -3.71
N ALA A 244 9.17 13.96 -5.02
CA ALA A 244 7.94 14.55 -5.54
C ALA A 244 6.71 13.79 -5.00
N PRO A 245 5.72 14.49 -4.41
CA PRO A 245 4.52 13.83 -3.89
C PRO A 245 3.76 13.13 -5.02
N ARG A 246 3.30 11.90 -4.76
CA ARG A 246 2.43 11.15 -5.69
C ARG A 246 1.01 11.09 -5.11
N VAL A 247 0.03 11.45 -5.93
CA VAL A 247 -1.39 11.25 -5.61
C VAL A 247 -1.88 10.04 -6.41
N THR A 248 -2.32 9.01 -5.69
CA THR A 248 -3.00 7.86 -6.30
C THR A 248 -4.49 8.00 -6.04
N GLN A 249 -5.28 8.07 -7.10
CA GLN A 249 -6.74 8.06 -7.01
C GLN A 249 -7.25 6.75 -7.59
N THR A 250 -7.97 5.99 -6.76
CA THR A 250 -8.72 4.82 -7.22
C THR A 250 -10.14 5.26 -7.54
N ILE A 251 -10.59 5.02 -8.77
CA ILE A 251 -11.95 5.35 -9.22
C ILE A 251 -12.68 4.06 -9.59
N THR A 252 -13.94 3.94 -9.14
CA THR A 252 -14.86 2.95 -9.67
C THR A 252 -15.45 3.51 -10.97
N PRO A 253 -15.35 2.81 -12.10
CA PRO A 253 -15.98 3.22 -13.35
C PRO A 253 -17.49 3.43 -13.18
N LYS A 254 -18.04 4.45 -13.86
CA LYS A 254 -19.50 4.60 -13.94
C LYS A 254 -20.09 3.43 -14.75
N PRO A 255 -21.35 3.06 -14.49
CA PRO A 255 -22.03 2.07 -15.31
C PRO A 255 -22.05 2.46 -16.78
N ILE A 256 -22.03 1.47 -17.66
CA ILE A 256 -21.97 1.67 -19.11
C ILE A 256 -22.85 0.66 -19.84
N ILE A 257 -23.40 1.08 -20.99
CA ILE A 257 -23.99 0.16 -21.97
C ILE A 257 -22.99 0.00 -23.11
N VAL A 258 -22.67 -1.25 -23.43
CA VAL A 258 -21.82 -1.62 -24.56
C VAL A 258 -22.70 -2.17 -25.66
N ASN A 259 -22.51 -1.66 -26.89
CA ASN A 259 -23.28 -2.05 -28.06
C ASN A 259 -22.38 -2.80 -29.04
N MET A 260 -22.86 -3.92 -29.59
CA MET A 260 -22.27 -4.46 -30.81
C MET A 260 -22.46 -3.45 -31.95
N LYS A 261 -21.42 -3.27 -32.78
CA LYS A 261 -21.49 -2.41 -33.96
C LYS A 261 -22.24 -3.08 -35.11
N ASP A 262 -22.03 -4.38 -35.26
CA ASP A 262 -22.52 -5.18 -36.37
C ASP A 262 -23.54 -6.22 -35.91
N ASP A 263 -24.39 -6.64 -36.85
CA ASP A 263 -25.33 -7.73 -36.64
C ASP A 263 -24.65 -9.09 -36.81
N ILE A 264 -25.08 -10.07 -36.03
CA ILE A 264 -24.85 -11.48 -36.31
C ILE A 264 -25.90 -11.91 -37.34
N LEU A 265 -25.45 -12.43 -38.47
CA LEU A 265 -26.31 -12.85 -39.58
C LEU A 265 -26.57 -14.36 -39.52
N PHE A 266 -27.83 -14.73 -39.73
CA PHE A 266 -28.31 -16.11 -39.88
C PHE A 266 -28.93 -16.30 -41.28
N SER A 267 -28.44 -15.56 -42.28
CA SER A 267 -29.03 -15.47 -43.62
C SER A 267 -28.98 -16.77 -44.41
N GLU A 268 -28.07 -17.67 -44.06
CA GLU A 268 -27.87 -18.94 -44.73
C GLU A 268 -29.13 -19.81 -44.75
N ALA A 269 -29.38 -20.48 -45.89
CA ALA A 269 -30.61 -21.24 -46.10
C ALA A 269 -30.72 -22.47 -45.20
N TYR A 270 -29.58 -23.02 -44.77
CA TYR A 270 -29.53 -24.18 -43.89
C TYR A 270 -29.72 -23.85 -42.42
N ILE A 271 -29.76 -22.56 -42.04
CA ILE A 271 -30.00 -22.14 -40.65
C ILE A 271 -31.51 -21.97 -40.44
N ASN A 272 -32.06 -22.75 -39.51
CA ASN A 272 -33.48 -22.73 -39.19
C ASN A 272 -33.81 -21.72 -38.09
N ASP A 273 -33.17 -21.86 -36.92
CA ASP A 273 -33.44 -21.01 -35.77
C ASP A 273 -32.26 -20.96 -34.78
N ILE A 274 -32.34 -20.09 -33.78
CA ILE A 274 -31.42 -20.04 -32.64
C ILE A 274 -31.82 -21.09 -31.60
N ILE A 275 -30.92 -22.01 -31.30
CA ILE A 275 -31.12 -23.02 -30.24
C ILE A 275 -30.98 -22.35 -28.87
N ASN A 276 -29.86 -21.64 -28.66
CA ASN A 276 -29.58 -20.93 -27.41
C ASN A 276 -28.45 -19.89 -27.58
N ALA A 277 -28.29 -19.06 -26.56
CA ALA A 277 -27.16 -18.16 -26.40
C ALA A 277 -26.40 -18.47 -25.10
N VAL A 278 -25.09 -18.64 -25.20
CA VAL A 278 -24.20 -18.92 -24.07
C VAL A 278 -23.23 -17.76 -23.91
N VAL A 279 -23.06 -17.34 -22.67
CA VAL A 279 -22.19 -16.23 -22.27
C VAL A 279 -21.12 -16.77 -21.34
N THR A 280 -19.87 -16.45 -21.65
CA THR A 280 -18.70 -16.71 -20.80
C THR A 280 -18.16 -15.38 -20.30
N LEU A 281 -17.93 -15.27 -19.00
CA LEU A 281 -17.45 -14.04 -18.35
C LEU A 281 -16.65 -14.34 -17.09
N ASP A 282 -15.82 -13.40 -16.66
CA ASP A 282 -15.27 -13.34 -15.31
C ASP A 282 -16.10 -12.35 -14.49
N ASN A 283 -16.74 -12.80 -13.42
CA ASN A 283 -17.44 -11.94 -12.47
C ASN A 283 -17.05 -12.33 -11.06
N THR A 284 -16.40 -11.42 -10.35
CA THR A 284 -16.02 -11.58 -8.94
C THR A 284 -16.48 -10.35 -8.18
N GLY A 285 -17.15 -10.57 -7.06
CA GLY A 285 -17.75 -9.51 -6.26
C GLY A 285 -19.15 -9.15 -6.77
N SER A 286 -19.41 -7.85 -6.92
CA SER A 286 -20.77 -7.32 -7.11
C SER A 286 -21.13 -6.96 -8.56
N GLY A 287 -20.40 -7.48 -9.54
CA GLY A 287 -20.58 -7.11 -10.95
C GLY A 287 -21.98 -7.46 -11.48
N ILE A 288 -22.62 -6.50 -12.15
CA ILE A 288 -23.91 -6.67 -12.81
C ILE A 288 -23.70 -6.59 -14.32
N ILE A 289 -24.21 -7.58 -15.05
CA ILE A 289 -24.29 -7.58 -16.51
C ILE A 289 -25.65 -8.09 -16.98
N ASN A 290 -26.34 -7.26 -17.76
CA ASN A 290 -27.68 -7.54 -18.29
C ASN A 290 -27.72 -7.30 -19.80
N PHE A 291 -28.29 -8.24 -20.55
CA PHE A 291 -28.30 -8.27 -22.01
C PHE A 291 -29.66 -7.85 -22.59
N ILE A 292 -29.61 -7.17 -23.71
CA ILE A 292 -30.75 -6.87 -24.57
C ILE A 292 -30.39 -7.23 -26.01
N VAL A 293 -31.40 -7.55 -26.81
CA VAL A 293 -31.23 -7.95 -28.20
C VAL A 293 -32.04 -7.07 -29.14
N SER A 294 -31.57 -6.93 -30.38
CA SER A 294 -32.27 -6.25 -31.47
C SER A 294 -32.29 -7.15 -32.70
N VAL A 295 -33.41 -7.17 -33.42
CA VAL A 295 -33.59 -7.89 -34.70
C VAL A 295 -33.73 -6.95 -35.89
N ASP A 296 -33.54 -5.65 -35.66
CA ASP A 296 -33.74 -4.55 -36.61
C ASP A 296 -32.51 -3.61 -36.67
N SER A 297 -31.32 -4.16 -36.44
CA SER A 297 -30.03 -3.44 -36.50
C SER A 297 -29.89 -2.29 -35.49
N GLY A 298 -30.50 -2.44 -34.31
CA GLY A 298 -30.40 -1.52 -33.18
C GLY A 298 -31.48 -0.43 -33.15
N VAL A 299 -32.52 -0.52 -33.98
CA VAL A 299 -33.64 0.43 -33.98
C VAL A 299 -34.53 0.23 -32.76
N SER A 300 -34.86 -1.02 -32.43
CA SER A 300 -35.57 -1.39 -31.21
C SER A 300 -34.84 -2.51 -30.45
N TRP A 301 -34.98 -2.48 -29.14
CA TRP A 301 -34.30 -3.41 -28.24
C TRP A 301 -35.33 -4.14 -27.37
N LYS A 302 -35.10 -5.44 -27.19
CA LYS A 302 -35.99 -6.33 -26.45
C LYS A 302 -35.22 -7.18 -25.44
N SER A 303 -35.93 -7.62 -24.41
CA SER A 303 -35.48 -8.63 -23.46
C SER A 303 -36.58 -9.64 -23.17
N TRP A 304 -36.18 -10.86 -22.84
CA TRP A 304 -37.10 -11.88 -22.35
C TRP A 304 -37.35 -11.66 -20.86
N ASN A 305 -38.60 -11.41 -20.48
CA ASN A 305 -38.99 -11.17 -19.09
C ASN A 305 -39.44 -12.45 -18.34
N GLY A 306 -39.25 -13.63 -18.94
CA GLY A 306 -39.75 -14.90 -18.43
C GLY A 306 -41.07 -15.36 -19.08
N SER A 307 -41.77 -14.47 -19.80
CA SER A 307 -43.05 -14.80 -20.45
C SER A 307 -43.16 -14.30 -21.88
N SER A 308 -42.55 -13.15 -22.20
CA SER A 308 -42.60 -12.53 -23.52
C SER A 308 -41.37 -11.65 -23.76
N TRP A 309 -41.14 -11.30 -25.03
CA TRP A 309 -40.14 -10.31 -25.43
C TRP A 309 -40.70 -8.89 -25.23
N GLY A 310 -40.24 -8.22 -24.17
CA GLY A 310 -40.62 -6.84 -23.84
C GLY A 310 -39.66 -5.82 -24.42
N LEU A 311 -40.15 -4.62 -24.76
CA LEU A 311 -39.33 -3.51 -25.20
C LEU A 311 -38.47 -2.93 -24.06
N VAL A 312 -37.24 -2.57 -24.39
CA VAL A 312 -36.29 -1.91 -23.49
C VAL A 312 -35.78 -0.64 -24.16
N ASP A 313 -35.82 0.48 -23.43
CA ASP A 313 -35.25 1.74 -23.88
C ASP A 313 -33.74 1.75 -23.63
N ILE A 314 -32.94 1.56 -24.69
CA ILE A 314 -31.48 1.56 -24.60
C ILE A 314 -30.89 2.92 -24.21
N THR A 315 -31.62 4.02 -24.41
CA THR A 315 -31.14 5.35 -24.02
C THR A 315 -31.30 5.61 -22.52
N ASN A 316 -32.12 4.79 -21.84
CA ASN A 316 -32.33 4.83 -20.41
C ASN A 316 -31.57 3.69 -19.72
N MET A 317 -30.43 4.03 -19.13
CA MET A 317 -29.55 3.06 -18.47
C MET A 317 -30.23 2.29 -17.32
N GLN A 318 -31.19 2.90 -16.62
CA GLN A 318 -31.95 2.22 -15.57
C GLN A 318 -32.97 1.23 -16.16
N ASP A 319 -33.49 1.50 -17.36
CA ASP A 319 -34.41 0.59 -18.06
C ASP A 319 -33.66 -0.66 -18.51
N VAL A 320 -32.46 -0.51 -19.08
CA VAL A 320 -31.59 -1.64 -19.43
C VAL A 320 -31.17 -2.44 -18.20
N LYS A 321 -30.82 -1.77 -17.09
CA LYS A 321 -30.47 -2.44 -15.82
C LYS A 321 -31.63 -3.27 -15.27
N SER A 322 -32.85 -2.74 -15.29
CA SER A 322 -34.01 -3.38 -14.65
C SER A 322 -34.72 -4.42 -15.52
N LYS A 323 -34.77 -4.20 -16.84
CA LYS A 323 -35.47 -5.08 -17.78
C LYS A 323 -34.55 -6.00 -18.58
N GLY A 324 -33.25 -5.71 -18.65
CA GLY A 324 -32.30 -6.55 -19.36
C GLY A 324 -32.19 -7.96 -18.76
N MET A 325 -31.77 -8.91 -19.58
CA MET A 325 -31.66 -10.31 -19.20
C MET A 325 -30.35 -10.56 -18.46
N SER A 326 -30.41 -11.09 -17.24
CA SER A 326 -29.22 -11.61 -16.60
C SER A 326 -28.64 -12.77 -17.41
N VAL A 327 -27.38 -13.13 -17.12
CA VAL A 327 -26.70 -14.28 -17.75
C VAL A 327 -27.53 -15.56 -17.62
N ALA A 328 -28.09 -15.80 -16.43
CA ALA A 328 -28.91 -16.97 -16.17
C ALA A 328 -30.21 -16.98 -16.99
N ILE A 329 -30.85 -15.81 -17.15
CA ILE A 329 -32.05 -15.68 -17.99
C ILE A 329 -31.69 -15.96 -19.44
N LEU A 330 -30.64 -15.32 -19.97
CA LEU A 330 -30.23 -15.47 -21.37
C LEU A 330 -29.85 -16.92 -21.71
N HIS A 331 -29.16 -17.63 -20.81
CA HIS A 331 -28.85 -19.05 -21.00
C HIS A 331 -30.09 -19.94 -20.96
N GLY A 332 -31.13 -19.53 -20.23
CA GLY A 332 -32.36 -20.28 -20.04
C GLY A 332 -33.39 -20.13 -21.17
N ILE A 333 -33.15 -19.26 -22.15
CA ILE A 333 -34.08 -19.05 -23.27
C ILE A 333 -34.02 -20.28 -24.19
N THR A 334 -35.18 -20.92 -24.38
CA THR A 334 -35.32 -22.11 -25.22
C THR A 334 -35.44 -21.76 -26.70
N GLU A 335 -35.20 -22.72 -27.59
CA GLU A 335 -35.36 -22.54 -29.04
C GLU A 335 -36.75 -21.97 -29.39
N ALA A 336 -37.84 -22.54 -28.83
CA ALA A 336 -39.20 -22.03 -29.07
C ALA A 336 -39.40 -20.56 -28.60
N GLN A 337 -38.70 -20.14 -27.54
CA GLN A 337 -38.74 -18.75 -27.07
C GLN A 337 -37.93 -17.84 -27.99
N TRP A 338 -36.78 -18.30 -28.52
CA TRP A 338 -36.05 -17.60 -29.57
C TRP A 338 -36.88 -17.45 -30.84
N THR A 339 -37.58 -18.50 -31.27
CA THR A 339 -38.53 -18.44 -32.41
C THR A 339 -39.57 -17.33 -32.21
N SER A 340 -40.07 -17.18 -30.98
CA SER A 340 -41.07 -16.14 -30.66
C SER A 340 -40.54 -14.69 -30.68
N LEU A 341 -39.21 -14.50 -30.78
CA LEU A 341 -38.61 -13.17 -30.96
C LEU A 341 -38.90 -12.58 -32.36
N ASP A 342 -39.27 -13.44 -33.32
CA ASP A 342 -39.43 -13.14 -34.74
C ASP A 342 -38.13 -12.67 -35.41
N LEU A 343 -37.30 -13.64 -35.81
CA LEU A 343 -36.05 -13.44 -36.56
C LEU A 343 -36.27 -13.37 -38.08
N SER A 344 -37.41 -12.83 -38.56
CA SER A 344 -37.72 -12.73 -39.99
C SER A 344 -36.63 -12.04 -40.83
N ASN A 345 -35.91 -11.08 -40.24
CA ASN A 345 -34.77 -10.41 -40.88
C ASN A 345 -33.45 -11.19 -40.85
N LYS A 346 -33.45 -12.42 -40.29
CA LYS A 346 -32.30 -13.32 -40.13
C LYS A 346 -31.06 -12.64 -39.54
N LYS A 347 -31.25 -11.74 -38.57
CA LYS A 347 -30.19 -10.97 -37.93
C LYS A 347 -30.49 -10.75 -36.45
N ILE A 348 -29.45 -10.71 -35.63
CA ILE A 348 -29.55 -10.33 -34.22
C ILE A 348 -28.35 -9.47 -33.82
N ARG A 349 -28.57 -8.51 -32.93
CA ARG A 349 -27.53 -7.68 -32.31
C ARG A 349 -27.69 -7.71 -30.81
N PHE A 350 -26.57 -7.80 -30.09
CA PHE A 350 -26.56 -7.69 -28.64
C PHE A 350 -26.08 -6.32 -28.18
N ALA A 351 -26.65 -5.86 -27.07
CA ALA A 351 -26.08 -4.84 -26.23
C ALA A 351 -26.19 -5.29 -24.77
N TRP A 352 -25.32 -4.77 -23.92
CA TRP A 352 -25.32 -5.15 -22.52
C TRP A 352 -24.90 -4.00 -21.60
N TYR A 353 -25.61 -3.92 -20.48
CA TYR A 353 -25.27 -3.07 -19.35
C TYR A 353 -24.15 -3.69 -18.52
N MET A 354 -23.21 -2.89 -18.01
CA MET A 354 -22.15 -3.32 -17.11
C MET A 354 -22.00 -2.34 -15.94
N GLU A 355 -21.89 -2.87 -14.72
CA GLU A 355 -21.69 -2.09 -13.48
C GLU A 355 -20.88 -2.89 -12.47
N ILE A 356 -20.04 -2.20 -11.70
CA ILE A 356 -19.36 -2.70 -10.50
C ILE A 356 -19.52 -1.67 -9.38
N THR A 357 -19.51 -2.11 -8.13
CA THR A 357 -19.67 -1.19 -6.97
C THR A 357 -18.36 -0.91 -6.25
N SER A 358 -17.37 -1.81 -6.37
CA SER A 358 -16.03 -1.65 -5.80
C SER A 358 -14.95 -1.65 -6.88
N SER A 359 -13.87 -0.90 -6.66
CA SER A 359 -12.67 -0.93 -7.51
C SER A 359 -11.91 -2.26 -7.46
N THR A 360 -12.27 -3.16 -6.53
CA THR A 360 -11.73 -4.52 -6.43
C THR A 360 -12.57 -5.56 -7.17
N ASP A 361 -13.77 -5.21 -7.64
CA ASP A 361 -14.61 -6.12 -8.39
C ASP A 361 -14.00 -6.41 -9.78
N VAL A 362 -14.27 -7.60 -10.30
CA VAL A 362 -13.88 -7.99 -11.66
C VAL A 362 -15.15 -8.28 -12.43
N LEU A 363 -15.38 -7.60 -13.55
CA LEU A 363 -16.45 -7.92 -14.50
C LEU A 363 -15.90 -7.83 -15.93
N LYS A 364 -15.73 -8.99 -16.59
CA LYS A 364 -15.19 -9.08 -17.95
C LYS A 364 -16.03 -10.05 -18.79
N LEU A 365 -16.72 -9.54 -19.81
CA LEU A 365 -17.34 -10.38 -20.82
C LEU A 365 -16.26 -10.97 -21.73
N LYS A 366 -16.20 -12.31 -21.84
CA LYS A 366 -15.23 -13.02 -22.70
C LYS A 366 -15.82 -13.42 -24.03
N GLN A 367 -17.03 -13.97 -24.03
CA GLN A 367 -17.67 -14.50 -25.22
C GLN A 367 -19.20 -14.44 -25.08
N ILE A 368 -19.85 -14.09 -26.18
CA ILE A 368 -21.25 -14.43 -26.46
C ILE A 368 -21.21 -15.43 -27.61
N ARG A 369 -21.77 -16.63 -27.42
CA ARG A 369 -21.90 -17.67 -28.43
C ARG A 369 -23.38 -17.89 -28.70
N VAL A 370 -23.78 -17.82 -29.96
CA VAL A 370 -25.14 -18.12 -30.37
C VAL A 370 -25.09 -19.42 -31.18
N ASN A 371 -25.81 -20.43 -30.71
CA ASN A 371 -25.89 -21.72 -31.40
C ASN A 371 -27.21 -21.77 -32.19
N TYR A 372 -27.17 -22.38 -33.36
CA TYR A 372 -28.31 -22.45 -34.26
C TYR A 372 -28.59 -23.88 -34.71
N SER A 373 -29.85 -24.15 -35.06
CA SER A 373 -30.29 -25.42 -35.64
C SER A 373 -30.17 -25.37 -37.16
N THR A 374 -29.91 -26.53 -37.75
CA THR A 374 -29.81 -26.68 -39.20
C THR A 374 -30.87 -27.65 -39.73
N THR A 375 -31.25 -27.49 -40.99
CA THR A 375 -32.08 -28.47 -41.72
C THR A 375 -31.38 -29.80 -41.92
#